data_AF-A0ABD0RTS1-F1
#
_entry.id   AF-A0ABD0RTS1-F1
#
_cell.length_a   1.000
_cell.length_b   1.000
_cell.length_c   1.000
_cell.angle_alpha   90.00
_cell.angle_beta   90.00
_cell.angle_gamma   90.00
#
_symmetry.space_group_name_H-M   'P 1'
#
loop_
_entity.id
_entity.type
_entity.pdbx_description
1 polymer ?
#
loop_
_entity_poly.entity_id
_entity_poly.type
_entity_poly.pdbx_seq_one_letter_code
_entity_poly.pdbx_strand_id
1 'polypeptide(L)'
;MSGLFAKLDPRRIQWGATWFAFQSRVLRTKPVESMLESTGGTGAHGTKLARVLSTVDLVSLGVGSCVGTGMYVVSGLVAKEMAGPGVIVSFIIAAVASILS
;
A
#
# COMPACT_ATOMS: atom_id res chain seq x y z
N MET A 1 2.41 23.46 19.58
CA MET A 1 2.72 22.80 18.30
C MET A 1 3.26 21.37 18.49
N SER A 2 2.67 20.59 19.41
CA SER A 2 3.17 19.25 19.82
C SER A 2 2.14 18.12 19.63
N GLY A 3 0.87 18.45 19.31
CA GLY A 3 -0.22 17.47 19.19
C GLY A 3 -0.30 16.73 17.85
N LEU A 4 0.33 17.23 16.79
CA LEU A 4 0.33 16.57 15.47
C LEU A 4 1.34 15.40 15.42
N PHE A 5 2.45 15.51 16.18
CA PHE A 5 3.51 14.50 16.22
C PHE A 5 3.16 13.25 17.03
N ALA A 6 2.26 13.36 18.03
CA ALA A 6 1.81 12.22 18.83
C ALA A 6 0.83 11.30 18.07
N LYS A 7 0.12 11.83 17.07
CA LYS A 7 -0.84 11.06 16.26
C LYS A 7 -0.21 10.33 15.07
N LEU A 8 1.07 10.58 14.85
CA LEU A 8 1.88 9.99 13.79
C LEU A 8 2.70 8.80 14.27
N ASP A 9 2.52 8.29 15.50
CA ASP A 9 3.39 7.26 16.06
C ASP A 9 3.38 5.95 15.23
N PRO A 10 4.41 5.72 14.37
CA PRO A 10 4.51 4.55 13.51
C PRO A 10 5.23 3.40 14.24
N ARG A 11 5.54 3.55 15.54
CA ARG A 11 6.41 2.61 16.27
C ARG A 11 5.72 1.34 16.77
N ARG A 12 4.46 1.09 16.41
CA ARG A 12 3.82 -0.23 16.63
C ARG A 12 3.80 -1.12 15.39
N ILE A 13 4.52 -0.76 14.33
CA ILE A 13 4.69 -1.62 13.16
C ILE A 13 5.76 -2.67 13.50
N GLN A 14 5.32 -3.74 14.15
CA GLN A 14 6.10 -4.97 14.27
C GLN A 14 6.07 -5.67 12.91
N TRP A 15 6.84 -5.17 11.94
CA TRP A 15 6.91 -5.63 10.54
C TRP A 15 6.99 -7.16 10.41
N GLY A 16 7.69 -7.83 11.33
CA GLY A 16 7.73 -9.29 11.39
C GLY A 16 6.37 -9.91 11.77
N ALA A 17 5.70 -9.40 12.80
CA ALA A 17 4.44 -9.97 13.28
C ALA A 17 3.27 -9.75 12.30
N THR A 18 3.23 -8.62 11.59
CA THR A 18 2.24 -8.40 10.52
C THR A 18 2.49 -9.32 9.32
N TRP A 19 3.74 -9.57 8.94
CA TRP A 19 4.07 -10.55 7.90
C TRP A 19 3.64 -11.98 8.30
N PHE A 20 3.97 -12.42 9.51
CA PHE A 20 3.57 -13.73 10.02
C PHE A 20 2.04 -13.86 10.20
N ALA A 21 1.36 -12.80 10.63
CA ALA A 21 -0.10 -12.76 10.75
C ALA A 21 -0.79 -12.77 9.37
N PHE A 22 -0.24 -12.07 8.37
CA PHE A 22 -0.74 -12.11 7.00
C PHE A 22 -0.61 -13.51 6.40
N GLN A 23 0.54 -14.15 6.55
CA GLN A 23 0.80 -15.49 6.03
C GLN A 23 -0.12 -16.56 6.65
N SER A 24 -0.46 -16.42 7.94
CA SER A 24 -1.40 -17.30 8.62
C SER A 24 -2.88 -16.96 8.34
N ARG A 25 -3.20 -15.72 7.91
CA ARG A 25 -4.55 -15.32 7.45
C ARG A 25 -4.82 -15.77 6.01
N VAL A 26 -3.82 -15.75 5.14
CA VAL A 26 -3.93 -16.21 3.74
C VAL A 26 -4.27 -17.70 3.66
N LEU A 27 -3.81 -18.49 4.64
CA LEU A 27 -4.12 -19.92 4.75
C LEU A 27 -5.39 -20.20 5.59
N ARG A 28 -6.03 -19.17 6.14
CA ARG A 28 -7.23 -19.31 6.97
C ARG A 28 -8.44 -18.77 6.22
N THR A 29 -9.20 -19.67 5.62
CA THR A 29 -10.54 -19.39 5.10
C THR A 29 -11.39 -18.79 6.21
N LYS A 30 -11.88 -17.56 6.01
CA LYS A 30 -12.85 -16.96 6.92
C LYS A 30 -14.24 -17.49 6.55
N PRO A 31 -15.04 -17.97 7.51
CA PRO A 31 -16.44 -18.34 7.27
C PRO A 31 -17.26 -17.11 6.84
N VAL A 32 -18.15 -17.34 5.87
CA VAL A 32 -18.90 -16.34 5.08
C VAL A 32 -19.87 -15.53 5.93
N GLU A 33 -20.30 -16.04 7.09
CA GLU A 33 -21.22 -15.38 8.03
C GLU A 33 -20.73 -14.00 8.49
N SER A 34 -19.41 -13.77 8.60
CA SER A 34 -18.86 -12.47 9.04
C SER A 34 -18.84 -11.38 7.96
N MET A 35 -19.11 -11.72 6.70
CA MET A 35 -19.20 -10.74 5.60
C MET A 35 -20.64 -10.24 5.37
N LEU A 36 -21.65 -11.05 5.70
CA LEU A 36 -23.06 -10.68 5.50
C LEU A 36 -23.52 -9.60 6.49
N GLU A 37 -23.04 -9.63 7.74
CA GLU A 37 -23.41 -8.64 8.77
C GLU A 37 -22.85 -7.24 8.48
N SER A 38 -21.85 -7.12 7.58
CA SER A 38 -21.33 -5.82 7.09
C SER A 38 -22.04 -5.30 5.84
N THR A 39 -22.98 -6.04 5.26
CA THR A 39 -23.65 -5.69 3.99
C THR A 39 -25.15 -5.34 4.17
N GLY A 40 -25.69 -5.45 5.38
CA GLY A 40 -27.10 -5.14 5.69
C GLY A 40 -27.37 -3.66 5.96
N GLY A 41 -27.43 -2.82 4.92
CA GLY A 41 -27.80 -1.41 5.05
C GLY A 41 -28.33 -0.80 3.76
N THR A 42 -29.61 -1.05 3.48
CA THR A 42 -30.41 -0.41 2.42
C THR A 42 -30.51 1.10 2.61
N GLY A 43 -30.23 1.89 1.56
CA GLY A 43 -30.59 3.31 1.52
C GLY A 43 -29.91 4.09 0.39
N ALA A 44 -30.72 4.53 -0.58
CA ALA A 44 -30.32 5.50 -1.58
C ALA A 44 -29.86 6.82 -0.93
N HIS A 45 -28.86 7.49 -1.52
CA HIS A 45 -28.10 8.65 -1.04
C HIS A 45 -26.93 8.36 -0.06
N GLY A 46 -25.74 8.19 -0.63
CA GLY A 46 -24.47 8.45 0.05
C GLY A 46 -24.10 7.51 1.19
N THR A 47 -23.89 6.23 0.90
CA THR A 47 -23.34 5.27 1.87
C THR A 47 -21.96 5.72 2.33
N LYS A 48 -21.87 6.22 3.57
CA LYS A 48 -20.61 6.56 4.23
C LYS A 48 -19.86 5.27 4.54
N LEU A 49 -18.97 4.86 3.63
CA LEU A 49 -18.05 3.74 3.87
C LEU A 49 -17.39 3.90 5.24
N ALA A 50 -17.36 2.81 6.02
CA ALA A 50 -16.66 2.79 7.28
C ALA A 50 -15.18 3.12 7.00
N ARG A 51 -14.66 4.18 7.62
CA ARG A 51 -13.30 4.66 7.40
C ARG A 51 -12.33 3.75 8.18
N VAL A 52 -12.13 2.55 7.66
CA VAL A 52 -11.33 1.48 8.29
C VAL A 52 -9.87 1.46 7.81
N LEU A 53 -9.54 2.25 6.77
CA LEU A 53 -8.18 2.32 6.26
C LEU A 53 -7.32 3.24 7.12
N SER A 54 -6.25 2.65 7.66
CA SER A 54 -5.16 3.38 8.29
C SER A 54 -4.27 4.04 7.23
N THR A 55 -3.42 4.98 7.65
CA THR A 55 -2.41 5.62 6.78
C THR A 55 -1.51 4.60 6.09
N VAL A 56 -1.16 3.51 6.78
CA VAL A 56 -0.35 2.43 6.22
C VAL A 56 -1.11 1.66 5.13
N ASP A 57 -2.41 1.43 5.32
CA ASP A 57 -3.25 0.75 4.33
C ASP A 57 -3.37 1.60 3.07
N LEU A 58 -3.54 2.91 3.22
CA LEU A 58 -3.59 3.85 2.08
C LEU A 58 -2.26 3.92 1.33
N VAL A 59 -1.13 3.97 2.03
CA VAL A 59 0.20 3.95 1.40
C VAL A 59 0.43 2.62 0.68
N SER A 60 0.08 1.49 1.30
CA SER A 60 0.19 0.17 0.69
C SER A 60 -0.70 0.03 -0.54
N LEU A 61 -1.92 0.58 -0.52
CA LEU A 61 -2.81 0.61 -1.68
C LEU A 61 -2.24 1.48 -2.81
N GLY A 62 -1.66 2.64 -2.48
CA GLY A 62 -1.00 3.50 -3.46
C GLY A 62 0.19 2.81 -4.12
N VAL A 63 1.11 2.25 -3.32
CA VAL A 63 2.29 1.54 -3.84
C VAL A 63 1.88 0.32 -4.65
N GLY A 64 0.89 -0.47 -4.20
CA GLY A 64 0.39 -1.62 -4.94
C GLY A 64 -0.30 -1.26 -6.26
N SER A 65 -0.92 -0.08 -6.34
CA SER A 65 -1.52 0.43 -7.57
C SER A 65 -0.45 0.89 -8.59
N CYS A 66 0.64 1.50 -8.11
CA CYS A 66 1.72 1.99 -8.97
C CYS A 66 2.70 0.89 -9.40
N VAL A 67 3.03 -0.06 -8.51
CA VAL A 67 4.02 -1.12 -8.76
C VAL A 67 3.31 -2.36 -9.28
N GLY A 68 2.89 -2.31 -10.55
CA GLY A 68 2.30 -3.44 -11.27
C GLY A 68 3.33 -4.29 -12.04
N THR A 69 2.85 -5.26 -12.81
CA THR A 69 3.67 -6.07 -13.73
C THR A 69 4.49 -5.23 -14.71
N GLY A 70 3.95 -4.09 -15.13
CA GLY A 70 4.60 -3.16 -16.05
C GLY A 70 5.94 -2.62 -15.52
N MET A 71 6.06 -2.37 -14.21
CA MET A 71 7.31 -1.84 -13.64
C MET A 71 8.48 -2.82 -13.77
N TYR A 72 8.23 -4.12 -13.68
CA TYR A 72 9.26 -5.16 -13.86
C TYR A 72 9.77 -5.23 -15.30
N VAL A 73 8.89 -5.00 -16.28
CA VAL A 73 9.28 -4.99 -17.70
C VAL A 73 10.00 -3.68 -18.05
N VAL A 74 9.44 -2.54 -17.63
CA VAL A 74 10.01 -1.21 -17.92
C VAL A 74 11.39 -1.05 -17.31
N SER A 75 11.60 -1.50 -16.07
CA SER A 75 12.93 -1.46 -15.44
C SER A 75 13.96 -2.31 -16.19
N GLY A 76 13.57 -3.49 -16.69
CA GLY A 76 14.43 -4.34 -17.52
C GLY A 76 14.78 -3.69 -18.88
N LEU A 77 13.81 -3.05 -19.53
CA LEU A 77 14.03 -2.34 -20.79
C LEU A 77 14.97 -1.13 -20.60
N VAL A 78 14.74 -0.32 -19.55
CA VAL A 78 15.59 0.83 -19.25
C VAL A 78 17.00 0.38 -18.87
N ALA A 79 17.15 -0.71 -18.12
CA ALA A 79 18.45 -1.27 -17.81
C ALA A 79 19.19 -1.76 -19.06
N LYS A 80 18.49 -2.39 -20.01
CA LYS A 80 19.10 -2.93 -21.23
C LYS A 80 19.44 -1.85 -22.26
N GLU A 81 18.53 -0.90 -22.51
CA GLU A 81 18.63 0.01 -23.65
C GLU A 81 19.16 1.41 -23.30
N MET A 82 18.96 1.88 -22.06
CA MET A 82 19.22 3.27 -21.69
C MET A 82 20.35 3.43 -20.68
N ALA A 83 20.27 2.78 -19.53
CA ALA A 83 21.09 3.11 -18.37
C ALA A 83 22.16 2.07 -17.99
N GLY A 84 22.05 0.82 -18.45
CA GLY A 84 22.97 -0.25 -18.05
C GLY A 84 23.00 -0.43 -16.52
N PRO A 85 24.17 -0.65 -15.88
CA PRO A 85 24.28 -0.75 -14.43
C PRO A 85 23.93 0.56 -13.70
N GLY A 86 23.85 1.70 -14.40
CA GLY A 86 23.48 3.01 -13.86
C GLY A 86 21.99 3.23 -13.64
N VAL A 87 21.12 2.26 -13.99
CA VAL A 87 19.65 2.38 -13.88
C VAL A 87 19.18 2.76 -12.48
N ILE A 88 19.91 2.31 -11.45
CA ILE A 88 19.62 2.63 -10.04
C ILE A 88 19.74 4.13 -9.79
N VAL A 89 20.76 4.79 -10.34
CA VAL A 89 20.99 6.23 -10.18
C VAL A 89 19.89 7.03 -10.87
N SER A 90 19.50 6.62 -12.08
CA SER A 90 18.39 7.24 -12.83
C SER A 90 17.07 7.16 -12.06
N PHE A 91 16.77 6.00 -11.44
CA PHE A 91 15.57 5.82 -10.63
C PHE A 91 15.57 6.69 -9.36
N ILE A 92 16.72 6.86 -8.70
CA ILE A 92 16.84 7.73 -7.54
C ILE A 92 16.53 9.19 -7.91
N ILE A 93 17.10 9.68 -9.01
CA ILE A 93 16.86 11.05 -9.49
C ILE A 93 15.38 11.24 -9.86
N ALA A 94 14.78 10.28 -10.56
CA ALA A 94 13.36 10.32 -10.92
C ALA A 94 12.45 10.32 -9.67
N ALA A 95 12.78 9.52 -8.64
CA ALA A 95 12.04 9.50 -7.39
C ALA A 95 12.09 10.86 -6.67
N VAL A 96 13.27 11.49 -6.61
CA VAL A 96 13.42 12.83 -6.03
C VAL A 96 12.60 13.86 -6.81
N ALA A 97 12.66 13.83 -8.15
CA ALA A 97 11.86 14.72 -9.00
C ALA A 97 10.35 14.53 -8.77
N SER A 98 9.88 13.29 -8.62
CA SER A 98 8.46 13.00 -8.37
C SER A 98 7.99 13.45 -6.99
N ILE A 99 8.85 13.46 -5.98
CA ILE A 99 8.52 13.94 -4.62
C ILE A 99 8.44 15.49 -4.60
N LEU A 100 9.22 16.15 -5.45
CA LEU A 100 9.24 17.61 -5.55
C LEU A 100 8.16 18.18 -6.50
N SER A 101 7.57 17.33 -7.34
CA SER A 101 6.53 17.69 -8.29
C SER A 101 5.13 17.79 -7.68
#